data_AF-A0A382YNT4-F1
#
_entry.id   AF-A0A382YNT4-F1
#
_cell.length_a   1.000
_cell.length_b   1.000
_cell.length_c   1.000
_cell.angle_alpha   90.00
_cell.angle_beta   90.00
_cell.angle_gamma   90.00
#
_symmetry.space_group_name_H-M   'P 1'
#
loop_
_entity.id
_entity.type
_entity.pdbx_description
1 polymer ?
#
loop_
_entity_poly.entity_id
_entity_poly.type
_entity_poly.pdbx_seq_one_letter_code
_entity_poly.pdbx_strand_id
1 'polypeptide(L)' 'MKIKINLDLMMVKRKMPLKDLAEKVGITMANLSILKNGKAKGIRFGTLQAICRELD' A
#
# COMPACT_ATOMS: atom_id res chain seq x y z
N MET A 1 18.93 -0.45 -11.59
CA MET A 1 17.46 -0.48 -11.77
C MET A 1 16.81 -0.59 -10.39
N LYS A 2 15.73 0.13 -10.07
CA LYS A 2 15.04 0.06 -8.76
C LYS A 2 13.57 -0.30 -8.97
N ILE A 3 13.00 -1.08 -8.04
CA ILE A 3 11.55 -1.33 -7.99
C ILE A 3 10.86 -0.01 -7.61
N LYS A 4 9.89 0.42 -8.43
CA LYS A 4 9.03 1.59 -8.13
C LYS A 4 7.69 1.09 -7.60
N ILE A 5 7.22 1.66 -6.50
CA ILE A 5 5.94 1.34 -5.89
C ILE A 5 4.95 2.45 -6.25
N ASN A 6 3.94 2.15 -7.07
CA ASN A 6 2.93 3.12 -7.53
C ASN A 6 1.60 2.91 -6.79
N LEU A 7 1.67 2.83 -5.47
CA LEU A 7 0.51 2.52 -4.63
C LEU A 7 -0.58 3.60 -4.73
N ASP A 8 -0.17 4.87 -4.76
CA ASP A 8 -1.04 6.02 -4.96
C ASP A 8 -1.88 5.91 -6.25
N LEU A 9 -1.25 5.56 -7.37
CA LEU A 9 -1.92 5.38 -8.65
C LEU A 9 -2.92 4.24 -8.61
N MET A 10 -2.56 3.11 -7.99
CA MET A 10 -3.47 1.96 -7.88
C MET A 10 -4.68 2.25 -7.02
N MET A 11 -4.49 2.95 -5.90
CA MET A 11 -5.61 3.40 -5.05
C MET A 11 -6.58 4.30 -5.81
N VAL A 12 -6.08 5.25 -6.62
CA VAL A 12 -6.94 6.11 -7.45
C VAL A 12 -7.70 5.29 -8.50
N LYS A 13 -7.00 4.40 -9.23
CA LYS A 13 -7.62 3.52 -10.23
C LYS A 13 -8.72 2.64 -9.66
N ARG A 14 -8.57 2.20 -8.42
CA ARG A 14 -9.53 1.33 -7.71
C ARG A 14 -10.53 2.08 -6.83
N LYS A 15 -10.47 3.42 -6.81
CA LYS A 15 -11.29 4.27 -5.93
C LYS A 15 -11.22 3.84 -4.45
N MET A 16 -10.03 3.42 -4.00
CA MET A 16 -9.82 2.90 -2.65
C MET A 16 -9.21 3.97 -1.72
N PRO A 17 -9.92 4.42 -0.66
CA PRO A 17 -9.36 5.32 0.35
C PRO A 17 -8.20 4.69 1.12
N LEU A 18 -7.27 5.53 1.59
CA LEU A 18 -6.12 5.09 2.39
C LEU A 18 -6.54 4.42 3.70
N LYS A 19 -7.59 4.95 4.34
CA LYS A 19 -8.13 4.43 5.59
C LYS A 19 -8.64 3.00 5.38
N ASP A 20 -9.48 2.80 4.38
CA ASP A 20 -10.09 1.52 4.08
C ASP A 20 -9.05 0.45 3.70
N LEU A 21 -8.05 0.82 2.90
CA LEU A 21 -6.96 -0.10 2.56
C LEU A 21 -6.14 -0.47 3.80
N ALA A 22 -5.87 0.47 4.70
CA ALA A 22 -5.14 0.23 5.93
C ALA A 22 -5.91 -0.76 6.84
N GLU A 23 -7.22 -0.58 6.97
CA GLU A 23 -8.11 -1.48 7.71
C GLU A 23 -8.14 -2.89 7.10
N LYS A 24 -8.34 -3.01 5.78
CA LYS A 24 -8.38 -4.30 5.07
C LYS A 24 -7.05 -5.07 5.13
N VAL A 25 -5.92 -4.36 5.04
CA VAL A 25 -4.58 -4.95 5.10
C VAL A 25 -4.17 -5.26 6.55
N GLY A 26 -4.83 -4.64 7.54
CA GLY A 26 -4.51 -4.82 8.96
C GLY A 26 -3.24 -4.08 9.40
N ILE A 27 -2.95 -2.91 8.81
CA ILE A 27 -1.83 -2.06 9.21
C ILE A 27 -2.31 -0.63 9.51
N THR A 28 -1.48 0.14 10.23
CA THR A 28 -1.82 1.54 10.52
C THR A 28 -1.78 2.41 9.27
N MET A 29 -2.62 3.46 9.24
CA MET A 29 -2.58 4.47 8.18
C MET A 29 -1.20 5.14 8.06
N ALA A 30 -0.47 5.30 9.17
CA ALA A 30 0.88 5.84 9.18
C ALA A 30 1.85 4.96 8.38
N ASN A 31 1.83 3.64 8.61
CA ASN A 31 2.67 2.68 7.89
C ASN A 31 2.31 2.64 6.40
N LEU A 32 1.02 2.63 6.06
CA LEU A 32 0.57 2.66 4.67
C LEU A 32 0.93 3.98 3.98
N SER A 33 0.91 5.11 4.68
CA SER A 33 1.33 6.42 4.16
C SER A 33 2.83 6.46 3.85
N ILE A 34 3.68 5.86 4.69
CA ILE A 34 5.12 5.75 4.45
C ILE A 34 5.38 4.94 3.17
N LEU A 35 4.64 3.84 2.96
CA LEU A 35 4.70 3.02 1.75
C LEU A 35 4.23 3.80 0.51
N LYS A 36 3.06 4.45 0.59
CA LYS A 36 2.49 5.26 -0.49
C LYS A 36 3.46 6.35 -0.97
N ASN A 37 4.14 7.01 -0.04
CA ASN A 37 5.05 8.12 -0.35
C ASN A 37 6.48 7.67 -0.69
N GLY A 38 6.73 6.35 -0.84
CA GLY A 38 8.04 5.82 -1.18
C GLY A 38 9.12 6.03 -0.12
N LYS A 39 8.73 6.31 1.14
CA LYS A 39 9.65 6.55 2.27
C LYS A 39 10.00 5.27 3.04
N ALA A 40 9.37 4.14 2.69
CA ALA A 40 9.62 2.86 3.33
C ALA A 40 11.02 2.35 3.02
N LYS A 41 11.72 1.87 4.05
CA LYS A 41 13.03 1.21 3.91
C LYS A 41 12.91 -0.29 3.61
N GLY A 42 11.73 -0.87 3.83
CA GLY A 42 11.42 -2.27 3.58
C GLY A 42 9.95 -2.57 3.84
N ILE A 43 9.48 -3.73 3.35
CA ILE A 43 8.12 -4.23 3.56
C ILE A 43 8.17 -5.75 3.73
N ARG A 44 7.30 -6.31 4.58
CA ARG A 44 7.11 -7.76 4.67
C ARG A 44 6.33 -8.25 3.45
N PHE A 45 6.75 -9.35 2.84
CA PHE A 45 6.05 -9.93 1.67
C PHE A 45 4.58 -10.22 1.94
N GLY A 46 4.21 -10.69 3.14
CA GLY A 46 2.80 -10.88 3.50
C GLY A 46 1.98 -9.58 3.48
N THR A 47 2.57 -8.46 3.89
CA THR A 47 1.90 -7.14 3.80
C THR A 47 1.79 -6.69 2.35
N LEU A 48 2.82 -6.90 1.53
CA LEU A 48 2.78 -6.61 0.10
C LEU A 48 1.68 -7.42 -0.59
N GLN A 49 1.62 -8.72 -0.31
CA GLN A 49 0.62 -9.63 -0.86
C GLN A 49 -0.80 -9.21 -0.46
N ALA A 50 -1.03 -8.84 0.80
CA ALA A 50 -2.31 -8.33 1.25
C ALA A 50 -2.70 -7.05 0.50
N ILE A 51 -1.78 -6.08 0.36
CA ILE A 51 -2.03 -4.86 -0.41
C ILE A 51 -2.41 -5.18 -1.86
N CYS A 52 -1.68 -6.08 -2.52
CA CYS A 52 -1.98 -6.50 -3.88
C CYS A 52 -3.36 -7.16 -3.98
N ARG A 53 -3.69 -8.07 -3.05
CA ARG A 53 -4.99 -8.76 -3.02
C ARG A 53 -6.17 -7.79 -2.82
N GLU A 54 -6.04 -6.80 -1.94
CA GLU A 54 -7.11 -5.85 -1.67
C GLU A 54 -7.27 -4.79 -2.78
N LEU A 55 -6.27 -4.65 -3.66
CA LEU A 55 -6.26 -3.69 -4.78
C LEU A 55 -6.40 -4.33 -6.18
N ASP A 56 -6.47 -5.65 -6.28
CA ASP A 56 -6.87 -6.32 -7.53
C ASP A 56 -8.31 -5.95 -7.88
#